data_AF-Q6N0Z5-F1
#
_entry.id   AF-Q6N0Z5-F1
#
_cell.length_a   1.000
_cell.length_b   1.000
_cell.length_c   1.000
_cell.angle_alpha   90.00
_cell.angle_beta   90.00
_cell.angle_gamma   90.00
#
_symmetry.space_group_name_H-M   'P 1'
#
loop_
_entity.id
_entity.type
_entity.pdbx_description
1 polymer ?
#
loop_
_entity_poly.entity_id
_entity_poly.type
_entity_poly.pdbx_seq_one_letter_code
_entity_poly.pdbx_strand_id
1 'polypeptide(L)'
;MTEATTAPDAALDSLFVKELVKQLRAQDTHGVWEGKSDLKLLEPFIVDKAKRREIPIMGDPDPETLWRLELFYNAVALSIERETRIMVSPMMKMHHEGFGRLILSAGRLIVINKHMRDVHRFGFDNLAKLAEEGDKLVAAGSEMIRKYPDVANL
;
A
#
# COMPACT_ATOMS: atom_id res chain seq x y z
N MET A 1 -22.66 -10.52 -8.95
CA MET A 1 -21.41 -10.81 -9.68
C MET A 1 -21.32 -9.83 -10.81
N THR A 2 -20.45 -8.83 -10.69
CA THR A 2 -20.05 -7.91 -11.76
C THR A 2 -18.60 -7.58 -11.44
N GLU A 3 -17.67 -8.35 -12.01
CA GLU A 3 -16.26 -7.98 -12.06
C GLU A 3 -16.17 -6.69 -12.88
N ALA A 4 -15.86 -5.58 -12.22
CA ALA A 4 -15.47 -4.38 -12.91
C ALA A 4 -14.10 -4.66 -13.55
N THR A 5 -14.10 -5.01 -14.84
CA THR A 5 -12.90 -5.04 -15.68
C THR A 5 -12.49 -3.61 -15.97
N THR A 6 -11.93 -2.93 -14.97
CA THR A 6 -11.22 -1.67 -15.23
C THR A 6 -9.98 -2.03 -16.02
N ALA A 7 -9.83 -1.48 -17.23
CA ALA A 7 -8.69 -1.76 -18.09
C ALA A 7 -7.38 -1.45 -17.33
N PRO A 8 -6.30 -2.24 -17.55
CA PRO A 8 -5.01 -2.09 -16.85
C PRO A 8 -4.49 -0.64 -16.86
N ASP A 9 -4.72 0.07 -17.97
CA ASP A 9 -4.28 1.44 -18.19
C ASP A 9 -4.91 2.43 -17.19
N ALA A 10 -6.22 2.30 -16.92
CA ALA A 10 -6.90 3.20 -15.98
C ALA A 10 -6.44 2.98 -14.53
N ALA A 11 -6.04 1.75 -14.17
CA ALA A 11 -5.51 1.45 -12.86
C ALA A 11 -4.06 1.94 -12.70
N LEU A 12 -3.24 1.87 -13.75
CA LEU A 12 -1.92 2.51 -13.78
C LEU A 12 -1.99 4.03 -13.63
N ASP A 13 -3.09 4.63 -14.08
CA ASP A 13 -3.27 6.07 -14.01
C ASP A 13 -3.62 6.62 -12.63
N SER A 14 -4.01 5.75 -11.69
CA SER A 14 -4.27 6.10 -10.29
C SER A 14 -3.04 6.79 -9.68
N LEU A 15 -3.31 7.85 -8.89
CA LEU A 15 -2.27 8.58 -8.19
C LEU A 15 -1.49 7.66 -7.24
N PHE A 16 -2.22 6.80 -6.52
CA PHE A 16 -1.63 5.83 -5.61
C PHE A 16 -0.68 4.87 -6.35
N VAL A 17 -1.11 4.30 -7.48
CA VAL A 17 -0.28 3.34 -8.24
C VAL A 17 0.98 4.02 -8.78
N LYS A 18 0.90 5.27 -9.23
CA LYS A 18 2.07 6.05 -9.66
C LYS A 18 3.04 6.29 -8.51
N GLU A 19 2.57 6.60 -7.30
CA GLU A 19 3.44 6.75 -6.13
C GLU A 19 4.04 5.40 -5.69
N LEU A 20 3.31 4.28 -5.80
CA LEU A 20 3.84 2.93 -5.53
C LEU A 20 4.97 2.54 -6.49
N VAL A 21 4.80 2.82 -7.78
CA VAL A 21 5.87 2.59 -8.77
C VAL A 21 7.09 3.44 -8.47
N LYS A 22 6.92 4.71 -8.09
CA LYS A 22 8.05 5.56 -7.68
C LYS A 22 8.75 5.01 -6.45
N GLN A 23 8.00 4.54 -5.45
CA GLN A 23 8.55 3.90 -4.27
C GLN A 23 9.41 2.68 -4.64
N LEU A 24 8.91 1.81 -5.52
CA LEU A 24 9.69 0.67 -6.02
C LEU A 24 10.96 1.13 -6.74
N ARG A 25 10.84 2.06 -7.70
CA ARG A 25 12.00 2.54 -8.47
C ARG A 25 13.05 3.23 -7.59
N ALA A 26 12.65 3.90 -6.51
CA ALA A 26 13.57 4.51 -5.56
C ALA A 26 14.44 3.49 -4.81
N GLN A 27 14.00 2.23 -4.70
CA GLN A 27 14.74 1.15 -4.06
C GLN A 27 15.73 0.46 -5.03
N ASP A 28 15.63 0.75 -6.34
CA ASP A 28 16.48 0.15 -7.36
C ASP A 28 17.84 0.85 -7.48
N THR A 29 18.65 0.80 -6.41
CA THR A 29 19.95 1.51 -6.34
C THR A 29 20.94 1.05 -7.41
N HIS A 30 20.81 -0.18 -7.91
CA HIS A 30 21.73 -0.77 -8.89
C HIS A 30 21.15 -0.88 -10.31
N GLY A 31 19.96 -0.34 -10.57
CA GLY A 31 19.34 -0.35 -11.91
C GLY A 31 18.90 -1.74 -12.40
N VAL A 32 18.63 -2.69 -11.50
CA VAL A 32 18.17 -4.05 -11.83
C VAL A 32 16.80 -4.03 -12.52
N TRP A 33 16.02 -2.98 -12.28
CA TRP A 33 14.69 -2.77 -12.83
C TRP A 33 14.66 -1.70 -13.93
N GLU A 34 15.83 -1.25 -14.37
CA GLU A 34 15.95 -0.39 -15.54
C GLU A 34 15.41 -1.12 -16.78
N GLY A 35 14.58 -0.43 -17.57
CA GLY A 35 13.91 -1.00 -18.73
C GLY A 35 12.72 -1.93 -18.44
N LYS A 36 12.45 -2.31 -17.18
CA LYS A 36 11.21 -3.02 -16.82
C LYS A 36 10.02 -2.06 -16.85
N SER A 37 8.91 -2.52 -17.41
CA SER A 37 7.64 -1.78 -17.39
C SER A 37 7.08 -1.70 -15.97
N ASP A 38 6.29 -0.66 -15.70
CA ASP A 38 5.66 -0.46 -14.39
C ASP A 38 4.77 -1.65 -13.99
N LEU A 39 4.06 -2.25 -14.97
CA LEU A 39 3.29 -3.47 -14.76
C LEU A 39 4.16 -4.62 -14.23
N LYS A 40 5.37 -4.79 -14.77
CA LYS A 40 6.30 -5.83 -14.34
C LYS A 40 6.76 -5.62 -12.90
N LEU A 41 6.92 -4.36 -12.47
CA LEU A 41 7.30 -4.03 -11.09
C LEU A 41 6.17 -4.28 -10.10
N LEU A 42 4.92 -4.16 -10.54
CA LEU A 42 3.74 -4.37 -9.71
C LEU A 42 3.30 -5.83 -9.61
N GLU A 43 3.81 -6.74 -10.47
CA GLU A 43 3.48 -8.16 -10.44
C GLU A 43 3.57 -8.82 -9.05
N PRO A 44 4.57 -8.54 -8.19
CA PRO A 44 4.64 -9.14 -6.85
C PRO A 44 3.49 -8.76 -5.91
N PHE A 45 2.76 -7.68 -6.21
CA PHE A 45 1.55 -7.30 -5.47
C PHE A 45 0.31 -8.05 -5.97
N ILE A 46 0.38 -8.70 -7.13
CA ILE A 46 -0.75 -9.40 -7.75
C ILE A 46 -0.64 -10.89 -7.46
N VAL A 47 -1.45 -11.37 -6.54
CA VAL A 47 -1.49 -12.77 -6.10
C VAL A 47 -2.90 -13.27 -6.32
N ASP A 48 -3.08 -14.27 -7.18
CA ASP A 48 -4.39 -14.88 -7.37
C ASP A 48 -4.99 -15.39 -6.05
N LYS A 49 -6.31 -15.32 -5.94
CA LYS A 49 -7.05 -15.67 -4.73
C LYS A 49 -6.84 -17.13 -4.30
N ALA A 50 -6.68 -18.05 -5.25
CA ALA A 50 -6.39 -19.46 -4.94
C ALA A 50 -4.99 -19.59 -4.35
N LYS A 51 -3.98 -19.03 -5.03
CA LYS A 51 -2.59 -19.01 -4.56
C LYS A 51 -2.45 -18.36 -3.18
N ARG A 52 -3.14 -17.25 -2.95
CA ARG A 52 -3.12 -16.54 -1.66
C ARG A 52 -3.63 -17.41 -0.51
N ARG A 53 -4.62 -18.27 -0.75
CA ARG A 53 -5.18 -19.18 0.26
C ARG A 53 -4.29 -20.36 0.57
N GLU A 54 -3.45 -20.76 -0.39
CA GLU A 54 -2.49 -21.85 -0.23
C GLU A 54 -1.28 -21.44 0.63
N ILE A 55 -0.99 -20.14 0.73
CA ILE A 55 0.11 -19.63 1.57
C ILE A 55 -0.14 -20.00 3.04
N PRO A 56 0.76 -20.78 3.68
CA PRO A 56 0.69 -21.09 5.09
C PRO A 56 0.89 -19.84 5.96
N ILE A 57 0.21 -19.76 7.10
CA ILE A 57 0.31 -18.65 8.06
C ILE A 57 1.10 -19.14 9.29
N MET A 58 2.24 -19.78 9.06
CA MET A 58 3.05 -20.35 10.14
C MET A 58 4.40 -19.65 10.21
N GLY A 59 4.77 -19.16 11.39
CA GLY A 59 6.01 -18.44 11.62
C GLY A 59 6.00 -17.00 11.07
N ASP A 60 7.18 -16.40 10.96
CA ASP A 60 7.34 -15.03 10.49
C ASP A 60 6.89 -14.87 9.03
N PRO A 61 6.19 -13.77 8.68
CA PRO A 61 6.01 -13.41 7.28
C PRO A 61 7.36 -13.21 6.59
N ASP A 62 7.43 -13.63 5.33
CA ASP A 62 8.63 -13.46 4.52
C ASP A 62 9.06 -11.96 4.46
N PRO A 63 10.36 -11.63 4.60
CA PRO A 63 10.84 -10.25 4.60
C PRO A 63 10.44 -9.46 3.35
N GLU A 64 10.37 -10.10 2.18
CA GLU A 64 9.93 -9.46 0.95
C GLU A 64 8.46 -9.07 1.04
N THR A 65 7.64 -9.90 1.68
CA THR A 65 6.22 -9.60 1.92
C THR A 65 6.03 -8.41 2.86
N LEU A 66 6.81 -8.33 3.94
CA LEU A 66 6.82 -7.19 4.84
C LEU A 66 7.29 -5.91 4.15
N TRP A 67 8.31 -6.02 3.30
CA TRP A 67 8.82 -4.89 2.51
C TRP A 67 7.80 -4.40 1.49
N ARG A 68 7.12 -5.29 0.76
CA ARG A 68 6.01 -4.91 -0.15
C ARG A 68 4.88 -4.23 0.62
N LEU A 69 4.53 -4.74 1.79
CA LEU A 69 3.53 -4.12 2.66
C LEU A 69 3.94 -2.71 3.07
N GLU A 70 5.19 -2.51 3.46
CA GLU A 70 5.73 -1.20 3.82
C GLU A 70 5.69 -0.23 2.64
N LEU A 71 6.17 -0.64 1.45
CA LEU A 71 6.11 0.19 0.24
C LEU A 71 4.67 0.56 -0.15
N PHE A 72 3.73 -0.36 -0.01
CA PHE A 72 2.31 -0.08 -0.24
C PHE A 72 1.82 1.07 0.64
N TYR A 73 2.09 1.02 1.95
CA TYR A 73 1.62 2.05 2.86
C TYR A 73 2.44 3.35 2.79
N ASN A 74 3.71 3.30 2.39
CA ASN A 74 4.48 4.49 2.02
C ASN A 74 3.82 5.21 0.83
N ALA A 75 3.40 4.46 -0.19
CA ALA A 75 2.72 5.03 -1.34
C ALA A 75 1.36 5.65 -0.98
N VAL A 76 0.60 5.03 -0.07
CA VAL A 76 -0.62 5.63 0.50
C VAL A 76 -0.30 6.94 1.21
N ALA A 77 0.71 6.95 2.09
CA ALA A 77 1.10 8.13 2.86
C ALA A 77 1.50 9.30 1.96
N LEU A 78 2.36 9.07 0.96
CA LEU A 78 2.78 10.08 -0.01
C LEU A 78 1.63 10.58 -0.89
N SER A 79 0.68 9.71 -1.22
CA SER A 79 -0.51 10.10 -1.98
C SER A 79 -1.41 11.03 -1.16
N ILE A 80 -1.60 10.75 0.13
CA ILE A 80 -2.33 11.64 1.05
C ILE A 80 -1.59 12.98 1.18
N GLU A 81 -0.28 12.97 1.35
CA GLU A 81 0.53 14.19 1.43
C GLU A 81 0.40 15.04 0.16
N ARG A 82 0.41 14.42 -1.02
CA ARG A 82 0.22 15.14 -2.29
C ARG A 82 -1.15 15.83 -2.37
N GLU A 83 -2.21 15.19 -1.88
CA GLU A 83 -3.56 15.75 -1.87
C GLU A 83 -3.78 16.83 -0.81
N THR A 84 -3.17 16.67 0.37
CA THR A 84 -3.46 17.49 1.55
C THR A 84 -2.39 18.52 1.86
N ARG A 85 -1.18 18.36 1.29
CA ARG A 85 0.05 19.09 1.62
C ARG A 85 0.50 18.92 3.07
N ILE A 86 -0.01 17.92 3.76
CA ILE A 86 0.42 17.55 5.11
C ILE A 86 1.22 16.25 5.03
N MET A 87 2.42 16.27 5.59
CA MET A 87 3.29 15.10 5.64
C MET A 87 2.61 13.96 6.40
N VAL A 88 2.62 12.77 5.80
CA VAL A 88 2.09 11.55 6.43
C VAL A 88 3.20 10.53 6.52
N SER A 89 3.36 9.91 7.70
CA SER A 89 4.37 8.87 7.94
C SER A 89 3.72 7.56 8.38
N PRO A 90 4.18 6.41 7.86
CA PRO A 90 3.79 5.10 8.36
C PRO A 90 4.58 4.69 9.59
N MET A 91 3.92 3.92 10.46
CA MET A 91 4.58 3.17 11.52
C MET A 91 3.94 1.79 11.61
N MET A 92 4.77 0.75 11.52
CA MET A 92 4.34 -0.64 11.56
C MET A 92 5.01 -1.38 12.70
N LYS A 93 4.21 -2.15 13.45
CA LYS A 93 4.70 -3.12 14.43
C LYS A 93 4.08 -4.47 14.14
N MET A 94 4.92 -5.41 13.72
CA MET A 94 4.54 -6.80 13.43
C MET A 94 4.97 -7.75 14.55
N HIS A 95 4.16 -8.77 14.75
CA HIS A 95 4.43 -9.97 15.54
C HIS A 95 4.85 -11.11 14.63
N HIS A 96 5.57 -12.08 15.17
CA HIS A 96 6.13 -13.21 14.42
C HIS A 96 5.09 -14.21 13.88
N GLU A 97 3.80 -13.97 14.10
CA GLU A 97 2.70 -14.81 13.60
C GLU A 97 1.92 -14.12 12.47
N GLY A 98 2.44 -13.00 11.95
CA GLY A 98 1.74 -12.23 10.89
C GLY A 98 0.60 -11.36 11.39
N PHE A 99 0.50 -11.17 12.71
CA PHE A 99 -0.37 -10.17 13.33
C PHE A 99 0.39 -8.87 13.57
N GLY A 100 -0.29 -7.74 13.57
CA GLY A 100 0.35 -6.49 13.89
C GLY A 100 -0.57 -5.30 13.88
N ARG A 101 0.05 -4.13 13.98
CA ARG A 101 -0.64 -2.86 13.82
C ARG A 101 0.18 -1.98 12.90
N LEU A 102 -0.53 -1.38 11.96
CA LEU A 102 -0.02 -0.32 11.13
C LEU A 102 -0.84 0.94 11.39
N ILE A 103 -0.15 2.05 11.57
CA ILE A 103 -0.75 3.37 11.60
C ILE A 103 -0.11 4.26 10.54
N LEU A 104 -0.89 5.16 9.96
CA LEU A 104 -0.39 6.34 9.26
C LEU A 104 -0.70 7.56 10.12
N SER A 105 0.27 8.43 10.32
CA SER A 105 0.15 9.64 11.14
C SER A 105 0.52 10.91 10.39
N ALA A 106 -0.27 11.97 10.61
CA ALA A 106 -0.01 13.33 10.16
C ALA A 106 0.08 14.22 11.41
N GLY A 107 1.24 14.81 11.70
CA GLY A 107 1.47 15.49 12.98
C GLY A 107 1.17 14.57 14.17
N ARG A 108 0.14 14.90 14.97
CA ARG A 108 -0.36 14.05 16.07
C ARG A 108 -1.64 13.28 15.75
N LEU A 109 -2.14 13.37 14.54
CA LEU A 109 -3.37 12.71 14.08
C LEU A 109 -3.04 11.34 13.46
N ILE A 110 -3.68 10.27 13.96
CA ILE A 110 -3.67 8.98 13.27
C ILE A 110 -4.76 9.03 12.18
N VAL A 111 -4.34 9.03 10.91
CA VAL A 111 -5.23 9.15 9.75
C VAL A 111 -5.68 7.80 9.22
N ILE A 112 -4.86 6.76 9.40
CA ILE A 112 -5.22 5.35 9.16
C ILE A 112 -4.77 4.52 10.35
N ASN A 113 -5.63 3.62 10.82
CA ASN A 113 -5.32 2.67 11.89
C ASN A 113 -5.80 1.28 11.47
N LYS A 114 -4.86 0.38 11.18
CA LYS A 114 -5.16 -0.96 10.68
C LYS A 114 -4.55 -2.00 11.61
N HIS A 115 -5.40 -2.90 12.10
CA HIS A 115 -4.95 -4.15 12.69
C HIS A 115 -4.71 -5.16 11.57
N MET A 116 -3.48 -5.67 11.50
CA MET A 116 -3.03 -6.59 10.47
C MET A 116 -3.18 -8.02 10.96
N ARG A 117 -3.64 -8.90 10.07
CA ARG A 117 -3.75 -10.34 10.25
C ARG A 117 -3.37 -11.02 8.94
N ASP A 118 -2.89 -12.26 9.03
CA ASP A 118 -2.53 -13.09 7.87
C ASP A 118 -1.58 -12.37 6.89
N VAL A 119 -0.61 -11.60 7.40
CA VAL A 119 0.26 -10.76 6.54
C VAL A 119 1.06 -11.57 5.52
N HIS A 120 1.32 -12.86 5.78
CA HIS A 120 1.88 -13.81 4.80
C HIS A 120 1.13 -13.79 3.46
N ARG A 121 -0.17 -13.48 3.51
CA ARG A 121 -1.09 -13.48 2.37
C ARG A 121 -1.24 -12.12 1.71
N PHE A 122 -0.39 -11.14 2.04
CA PHE A 122 -0.49 -9.81 1.44
C PHE A 122 -0.37 -9.87 -0.09
N GLY A 123 -1.37 -9.32 -0.78
CA GLY A 123 -1.47 -9.28 -2.23
C GLY A 123 -2.91 -8.98 -2.68
N PHE A 124 -3.07 -8.68 -3.97
CA PHE A 124 -4.34 -8.27 -4.59
C PHE A 124 -4.66 -9.15 -5.79
N ASP A 125 -5.95 -9.33 -6.09
CA ASP A 125 -6.39 -10.29 -7.11
C ASP A 125 -5.99 -9.81 -8.52
N ASN A 126 -5.94 -8.49 -8.73
CA ASN A 126 -5.51 -7.84 -9.97
C ASN A 126 -5.14 -6.38 -9.70
N LEU A 127 -4.61 -5.70 -10.72
CA LEU A 127 -4.16 -4.31 -10.63
C LEU A 127 -5.29 -3.34 -10.27
N ALA A 128 -6.51 -3.55 -10.78
CA ALA A 128 -7.65 -2.71 -10.45
C ALA A 128 -7.99 -2.80 -8.95
N LYS A 129 -7.89 -3.98 -8.34
CA LYS A 129 -8.07 -4.15 -6.89
C LYS A 129 -6.95 -3.54 -6.06
N LEU A 130 -5.70 -3.61 -6.54
CA LEU A 130 -4.59 -2.90 -5.92
C LEU A 130 -4.84 -1.39 -5.89
N ALA A 131 -5.23 -0.81 -7.03
CA ALA A 131 -5.54 0.62 -7.15
C ALA A 131 -6.73 1.02 -6.28
N GLU A 132 -7.84 0.29 -6.36
CA GLU A 132 -9.07 0.56 -5.59
C GLU A 132 -8.82 0.59 -4.08
N GLU A 133 -8.08 -0.39 -3.55
CA GLU A 133 -7.81 -0.44 -2.10
C GLU A 133 -6.83 0.65 -1.65
N GLY A 134 -5.83 0.98 -2.48
CA GLY A 134 -4.95 2.12 -2.23
C GLY A 134 -5.71 3.45 -2.21
N ASP A 135 -6.52 3.71 -3.25
CA ASP A 135 -7.30 4.94 -3.39
C ASP A 135 -8.32 5.12 -2.25
N LYS A 136 -8.94 4.03 -1.77
CA LYS A 136 -9.81 4.06 -0.59
C LYS A 136 -9.08 4.53 0.67
N LEU A 137 -7.86 4.05 0.89
CA LEU A 137 -7.04 4.46 2.04
C LEU A 137 -6.58 5.91 1.92
N VAL A 138 -6.22 6.35 0.71
CA VAL A 138 -5.87 7.75 0.44
C VAL A 138 -7.06 8.66 0.74
N ALA A 139 -8.25 8.34 0.21
CA ALA A 139 -9.45 9.12 0.45
C ALA A 139 -9.80 9.20 1.95
N ALA A 140 -9.76 8.07 2.66
CA ALA A 140 -10.04 8.04 4.10
C ALA A 140 -9.01 8.85 4.92
N GLY A 141 -7.72 8.74 4.59
CA GLY A 141 -6.68 9.51 5.27
C GLY A 141 -6.78 11.01 5.00
N SER A 142 -7.03 11.39 3.74
CA SER A 142 -7.27 12.77 3.33
C SER A 142 -8.51 13.37 4.02
N GLU A 143 -9.59 12.60 4.16
CA GLU A 143 -10.80 13.02 4.88
C GLU A 143 -10.49 13.30 6.36
N MET A 144 -9.74 12.41 7.02
CA MET A 144 -9.34 12.59 8.42
C MET A 144 -8.54 13.87 8.63
N ILE A 145 -7.58 14.18 7.74
CA ILE A 145 -6.80 15.42 7.81
C ILE A 145 -7.69 16.65 7.62
N ARG A 146 -8.59 16.64 6.63
CA ARG A 146 -9.52 17.76 6.36
C ARG A 146 -10.48 17.98 7.52
N LYS A 147 -10.86 16.91 8.23
CA LYS A 147 -11.75 16.97 9.40
C LYS A 147 -11.06 17.49 10.66
N TYR A 148 -9.77 17.20 10.83
CA TYR A 148 -9.00 17.59 12.02
C TYR A 148 -7.68 18.28 11.65
N PRO A 149 -7.72 19.41 10.92
CA PRO A 149 -6.51 20.07 10.42
C PRO A 149 -5.62 20.58 11.55
N ASP A 150 -6.21 21.04 12.66
CA ASP A 150 -5.46 21.56 13.80
C ASP A 150 -4.56 20.49 14.43
N VAL A 151 -4.98 19.23 14.45
CA VAL A 151 -4.20 18.11 15.01
C VAL A 151 -3.15 17.61 14.01
N ALA A 152 -3.48 17.67 12.71
CA ALA A 152 -2.60 17.25 11.64
C ALA A 152 -1.40 18.20 11.43
N ASN A 153 -1.53 19.47 11.82
CA ASN A 153 -0.49 20.50 11.72
C ASN A 153 0.39 20.66 12.99
N LEU A 154 0.25 19.78 13.98
CA LEU A 154 1.04 19.80 15.22
C LEU A 154 2.42 19.14 15.08
#